data_AF-A0AA41RSH2-F1
#
_entry.id   AF-A0AA41RSH2-F1
#
_cell.length_a   1.000
_cell.length_b   1.000
_cell.length_c   1.000
_cell.angle_alpha   90.00
_cell.angle_beta   90.00
_cell.angle_gamma   90.00
#
_symmetry.space_group_name_H-M   'P 1'
#
loop_
_entity.id
_entity.type
_entity.pdbx_description
1 polymer ?
#
loop_
_entity_poly.entity_id
_entity_poly.type
_entity_poly.pdbx_seq_one_letter_code
_entity_poly.pdbx_strand_id
1 'polypeptide(L)'
;MYNEAFMVDTKKLQHKLLSEMKSRMPPKISTPPERWGPWLYYQCMPEGKEYPVLCRRLKRRGNSWMDAVAKFVGAGTERPEKLLDWNEIAEQF
;
A
#
# COMPACT_ATOMS: atom_id res chain seq x y z
N MET A 1 -22.38 -10.98 -23.47
CA MET A 1 -22.18 -12.39 -23.05
C MET A 1 -23.32 -12.85 -22.13
N TYR A 2 -23.56 -14.16 -21.97
CA TYR A 2 -24.62 -14.70 -21.08
C TYR A 2 -24.55 -14.13 -19.65
N ASN A 3 -23.34 -14.01 -19.09
CA ASN A 3 -23.12 -13.48 -17.74
C ASN A 3 -23.64 -12.04 -17.58
N GLU A 4 -23.36 -11.17 -18.55
CA GLU A 4 -23.80 -9.77 -18.49
C GLU A 4 -25.32 -9.64 -18.59
N ALA A 5 -25.95 -10.45 -19.43
CA ALA A 5 -27.40 -10.48 -19.62
C ALA A 5 -28.13 -11.02 -18.38
N PHE A 6 -27.59 -12.06 -17.75
CA PHE A 6 -28.14 -12.63 -16.52
C PHE A 6 -28.01 -11.67 -15.32
N MET A 7 -26.94 -10.89 -15.26
CA MET A 7 -26.65 -10.01 -14.11
C MET A 7 -27.20 -8.58 -14.25
N VAL A 8 -27.92 -8.24 -15.33
CA VAL A 8 -28.38 -6.87 -15.62
C VAL A 8 -29.11 -6.23 -14.44
N ASP A 9 -30.04 -6.97 -13.81
CA ASP A 9 -30.88 -6.45 -12.72
C ASP A 9 -30.08 -6.12 -11.45
N THR A 10 -28.90 -6.73 -11.30
CA THR A 10 -28.06 -6.56 -10.11
C THR A 10 -27.13 -5.35 -10.20
N LYS A 11 -26.99 -4.69 -11.36
CA LYS A 11 -26.03 -3.61 -11.57
C LYS A 11 -26.15 -2.47 -10.54
N LYS A 12 -27.38 -2.09 -10.18
CA LYS A 12 -27.63 -1.05 -9.18
C LYS A 12 -27.07 -1.44 -7.81
N LEU A 13 -27.26 -2.69 -7.40
CA LEU A 13 -26.73 -3.22 -6.14
C LEU A 13 -25.19 -3.30 -6.19
N GLN A 14 -24.62 -3.77 -7.30
CA GLN A 14 -23.16 -3.83 -7.48
C GLN A 14 -22.51 -2.45 -7.35
N HIS A 15 -23.10 -1.42 -7.98
CA HIS A 15 -22.59 -0.05 -7.85
C HIS A 15 -22.65 0.48 -6.41
N LYS A 16 -23.73 0.18 -5.68
CA LYS A 16 -23.86 0.56 -4.27
C LYS A 16 -22.82 -0.15 -3.39
N LEU A 17 -22.62 -1.45 -3.59
CA LEU A 17 -21.61 -2.20 -2.85
C LEU A 17 -20.20 -1.68 -3.16
N LEU A 18 -19.91 -1.39 -4.43
CA LEU A 18 -18.62 -0.85 -4.84
C LEU A 18 -18.33 0.51 -4.18
N SER A 19 -19.31 1.42 -4.10
CA SER A 19 -19.13 2.71 -3.41
C SER A 19 -18.94 2.53 -1.90
N GLU A 20 -19.72 1.65 -1.27
CA GLU A 20 -19.56 1.32 0.15
C GLU A 20 -18.18 0.73 0.45
N MET A 21 -17.72 -0.23 -0.36
CA MET A 21 -16.39 -0.83 -0.21
C MET A 21 -15.27 0.20 -0.35
N LYS A 22 -15.33 1.06 -1.38
CA LYS A 22 -14.35 2.14 -1.58
C LYS A 22 -14.32 3.10 -0.39
N SER A 23 -15.47 3.44 0.19
CA SER A 23 -15.56 4.34 1.34
C SER A 23 -14.93 3.77 2.63
N ARG A 24 -14.91 2.44 2.77
CA ARG A 24 -14.35 1.76 3.95
C ARG A 24 -12.85 1.47 3.82
N MET A 25 -12.28 1.66 2.63
CA MET A 25 -10.88 1.37 2.37
C MET A 25 -10.03 2.61 2.67
N PRO A 26 -8.96 2.50 3.49
CA PRO A 26 -8.13 3.65 3.81
C PRO A 26 -7.31 4.07 2.57
N PRO A 27 -6.99 5.37 2.43
CA PRO A 27 -6.30 5.90 1.25
C PRO A 27 -4.89 5.32 1.08
N LYS A 28 -4.23 4.96 2.19
CA LYS A 28 -2.92 4.32 2.20
C LYS A 28 -3.02 3.04 3.03
N ILE A 29 -2.75 1.92 2.39
CA ILE A 29 -2.67 0.60 3.02
C ILE A 29 -1.22 0.18 3.01
N SER A 30 -0.72 -0.26 4.16
CA SER A 30 0.58 -0.90 4.27
C SER A 30 0.49 -2.10 5.18
N THR A 31 1.16 -3.18 4.78
CA THR A 31 1.32 -4.36 5.63
C THR A 31 2.23 -4.01 6.82
N PRO A 32 1.98 -4.57 8.02
CA PRO A 32 2.92 -4.46 9.13
C PRO A 32 4.34 -4.86 8.69
N PRO A 33 5.38 -4.10 9.10
CA PRO A 33 6.73 -4.34 8.62
C PRO A 33 7.36 -5.60 9.22
N GLU A 34 7.88 -6.46 8.36
CA GLU A 34 8.63 -7.66 8.74
C GLU A 34 10.13 -7.34 8.85
N ARG A 35 10.79 -7.90 9.86
CA ARG A 35 12.20 -7.64 10.11
C ARG A 35 13.06 -8.73 9.50
N TRP A 36 14.03 -8.31 8.68
CA TRP A 36 15.08 -9.20 8.19
C TRP A 36 16.44 -8.49 8.21
N GLY A 37 17.32 -8.95 9.10
CA GLY A 37 18.62 -8.31 9.35
C GLY A 37 18.46 -6.87 9.86
N PRO A 38 19.18 -5.89 9.26
CA PRO A 38 19.04 -4.47 9.57
C PRO A 38 17.87 -3.80 8.84
N TRP A 39 17.08 -4.52 8.04
CA TRP A 39 16.02 -3.97 7.21
C TRP A 39 14.63 -4.32 7.74
N LEU A 40 13.68 -3.45 7.43
CA LEU A 40 12.25 -3.65 7.59
C LEU A 40 11.60 -3.69 6.21
N TYR A 41 11.00 -4.83 5.88
CA TYR A 41 10.30 -5.08 4.63
C TYR A 41 8.81 -4.86 4.83
N TYR A 42 8.15 -4.23 3.87
CA TYR A 42 6.70 -4.05 3.90
C TYR A 42 6.16 -3.84 2.50
N GLN A 43 4.90 -4.20 2.32
CA GLN A 43 4.16 -3.87 1.12
C GLN A 43 3.33 -2.62 1.36
N CYS A 44 3.27 -1.75 0.37
CA CYS A 44 2.45 -0.55 0.41
C CYS A 44 1.62 -0.46 -0.88
N MET A 45 0.36 -0.09 -0.74
CA MET A 45 -0.53 0.17 -1.86
C MET A 45 -0.44 1.65 -2.23
N PRO A 46 0.05 2.02 -3.42
CA PRO A 46 0.00 3.40 -3.87
C PRO A 46 -1.43 3.84 -4.16
N GLU A 47 -1.73 5.12 -3.95
CA GLU A 47 -3.04 5.68 -4.28
C GLU A 47 -3.35 5.53 -5.78
N GLY A 48 -4.50 4.95 -6.09
CA GLY A 48 -4.97 4.76 -7.47
C GLY A 48 -4.23 3.68 -8.27
N LYS A 49 -3.34 2.91 -7.64
CA LYS A 49 -2.70 1.74 -8.27
C LYS A 49 -3.46 0.47 -7.91
N GLU A 50 -3.37 -0.53 -8.79
CA GLU A 50 -4.07 -1.81 -8.65
C GLU A 50 -3.22 -2.87 -7.94
N TYR A 51 -1.89 -2.71 -7.95
CA TYR A 51 -0.96 -3.65 -7.36
C TYR A 51 -0.08 -3.02 -6.28
N PRO A 52 0.30 -3.78 -5.23
CA PRO A 52 1.17 -3.30 -4.19
C PRO A 52 2.61 -3.13 -4.66
N VAL A 53 3.37 -2.30 -3.96
CA VAL A 53 4.81 -2.12 -4.15
C VAL A 53 5.54 -2.67 -2.94
N LEU A 54 6.55 -3.51 -3.19
CA LEU A 54 7.43 -4.02 -2.14
C LEU A 54 8.51 -2.97 -1.85
N CYS A 55 8.58 -2.54 -0.59
CA CYS A 55 9.52 -1.55 -0.11
C CYS A 55 10.36 -2.11 1.04
N ARG A 56 11.57 -1.57 1.20
CA ARG A 56 12.37 -1.76 2.41
C ARG A 56 12.82 -0.43 2.99
N ARG A 57 13.04 -0.41 4.30
CA ARG A 57 13.69 0.71 5.00
C ARG A 57 14.68 0.21 6.02
N LEU A 58 15.75 0.97 6.26
CA LEU A 58 16.72 0.61 7.28
C LEU A 58 16.08 0.75 8.67
N LYS A 59 16.29 -0.25 9.53
CA LYS A 59 15.94 -0.17 10.93
C LYS A 59 16.94 0.76 11.62
N ARG A 60 16.54 2.00 11.92
CA ARG A 60 17.35 2.86 12.78
C ARG A 60 17.61 2.16 14.11
N ARG A 61 18.88 2.09 14.49
CA ARG A 61 19.33 1.63 15.82
C ARG A 61 19.43 2.86 16.73
N GLY A 62 18.31 3.54 16.94
CA GLY A 62 18.23 4.75 17.76
C GLY A 62 17.73 4.45 19.17
N ASN A 63 18.24 5.16 20.18
CA ASN A 63 17.55 5.24 21.45
C ASN A 63 16.22 5.99 21.21
N SER A 64 15.11 5.52 21.82
CA SER A 64 13.74 6.00 21.55
C SER A 64 13.59 7.54 21.49
N TRP A 65 14.37 8.27 22.31
CA TRP A 65 14.40 9.73 22.34
C TRP A 65 15.05 10.39 21.12
N MET A 66 16.12 9.83 20.57
CA MET A 66 16.79 10.36 19.37
C MET A 66 15.92 10.20 18.12
N ASP A 67 15.15 9.11 18.04
CA ASP A 67 14.17 8.91 16.97
C ASP A 67 13.01 9.92 17.03
N ALA A 68 12.56 10.28 18.24
CA ALA A 68 11.54 11.30 18.44
C ALA A 68 12.04 12.70 18.02
N VAL A 69 13.27 13.06 18.39
CA VAL A 69 13.89 14.33 18.01
C VAL A 69 14.11 14.39 16.48
N ALA A 70 14.59 13.32 15.86
CA ALA A 70 14.79 13.30 14.41
C ALA A 70 13.47 13.43 13.62
N LYS A 71 12.35 12.90 14.14
CA LYS A 71 11.01 13.14 13.58
C LYS A 71 10.59 14.60 13.71
N PHE A 72 10.85 15.24 14.85
CA PHE A 72 10.52 16.64 15.09
C PHE A 72 11.29 17.60 14.17
N VAL A 73 12.59 17.32 13.96
CA VAL A 73 13.48 18.14 13.11
C VAL A 73 13.33 17.82 11.61
N GLY A 74 12.46 16.87 11.23
CA GLY A 74 12.26 16.47 9.83
C GLY A 74 13.44 15.71 9.21
N ALA A 75 14.48 15.40 9.98
CA ALA A 75 15.67 14.64 9.56
C ALA A 75 15.45 13.11 9.58
N GLY A 76 14.19 12.66 9.61
CA GLY A 76 13.80 11.44 10.29
C GLY A 76 13.43 10.21 9.45
N THR A 77 13.28 10.32 8.13
CA THR A 77 12.91 9.15 7.32
C THR A 77 13.69 9.15 6.03
N GLU A 78 14.75 8.34 5.98
CA GLU A 78 15.30 7.90 4.70
C GLU A 78 14.14 7.37 3.85
N ARG A 79 14.07 7.82 2.60
CA ARG A 79 13.02 7.40 1.69
C ARG A 79 13.07 5.87 1.60
N PRO A 80 11.94 5.18 1.75
CA PRO A 80 11.93 3.75 1.61
C PRO A 80 12.35 3.38 0.20
N GLU A 81 13.25 2.41 0.12
CA GLU A 81 13.74 1.89 -1.15
C GLU A 81 12.66 0.99 -1.74
N LYS A 82 12.21 1.31 -2.96
CA LYS A 82 11.31 0.45 -3.73
C LYS A 82 12.13 -0.70 -4.30
N LEU A 83 11.76 -1.93 -3.96
CA LEU A 83 12.44 -3.13 -4.44
C LEU A 83 11.75 -3.73 -5.67
N LEU A 84 10.42 -3.72 -5.67
CA LEU A 84 9.62 -4.33 -6.72
C LEU A 84 8.29 -3.59 -6.86
N ASP A 85 8.01 -3.11 -8.07
CA ASP A 85 6.72 -2.53 -8.44
C ASP A 85 5.96 -3.50 -9.35
N TRP A 86 4.90 -4.10 -8.84
CA TRP A 86 4.05 -5.00 -9.60
C TRP A 86 3.22 -4.26 -10.67
N ASN A 87 3.02 -2.95 -10.53
CA ASN A 87 2.28 -2.17 -11.52
C ASN A 87 3.10 -2.03 -12.81
N GLU A 88 4.42 -1.85 -12.71
CA GLU A 88 5.30 -1.81 -13.90
C GLU A 88 5.31 -3.14 -14.65
N ILE A 89 5.27 -4.25 -13.92
CA ILE A 89 5.18 -5.59 -14.51
C ILE A 89 3.83 -5.77 -15.20
N ALA A 90 2.74 -5.33 -14.58
CA ALA A 90 1.40 -5.43 -15.15
C ALA A 90 1.25 -4.61 -16.44
N GLU A 91 1.93 -3.47 -16.56
CA GLU A 91 1.94 -2.66 -17.79
C GLU A 91 2.67 -3.33 -18.97
N GLN A 92 3.52 -4.33 -18.71
CA GLN A 92 4.25 -5.06 -19.76
C GLN A 92 3.44 -6.19 -20.42
N PHE A 93 2.26 -6.53 -19.88
CA PHE A 93 1.40 -7.60 -20.37
C PHE A 93 0.00 -7.07 -20.71
#